data_AF-A0A7X3LCE3-F1
#
_entry.id   AF-A0A7X3LCE3-F1
#
_cell.length_a   1.000
_cell.length_b   1.000
_cell.length_c   1.000
_cell.angle_alpha   90.00
_cell.angle_beta   90.00
_cell.angle_gamma   90.00
#
_symmetry.space_group_name_H-M   'P 1'
#
loop_
_entity.id
_entity.type
_entity.pdbx_description
1 polymer ?
#
loop_
_entity_poly.entity_id
_entity_poly.type
_entity_poly.pdbx_seq_one_letter_code
_entity_poly.pdbx_strand_id
1 'polypeptide(L)' 'MLNQTGSSILRGDLGVEETIESDNIVRWDGERLYVEQDVFHNGQLVHRKYRRTVTEPVARALWAIINRAKQ' A
#
# COMPACT_ATOMS: atom_id res chain seq x y z
N MET A 1 -7.81 -9.76 -5.88
CA MET A 1 -8.53 -8.46 -5.93
C MET A 1 -7.73 -7.51 -5.03
N LEU A 2 -7.16 -6.38 -5.45
CA LEU A 2 -7.15 -5.61 -6.69
C LEU A 2 -5.69 -5.24 -6.98
N ASN A 3 -5.15 -5.52 -8.17
CA ASN A 3 -4.08 -4.65 -8.69
C ASN A 3 -4.81 -3.57 -9.47
N GLN A 4 -4.89 -2.36 -8.91
CA GLN A 4 -5.12 -1.20 -9.74
C GLN A 4 -3.96 -1.18 -10.73
N THR A 5 -4.24 -1.47 -12.00
CA THR A 5 -3.32 -1.23 -13.11
C THR A 5 -2.79 0.19 -12.94
N GLY A 6 -1.50 0.30 -12.58
CA GLY A 6 -0.81 1.58 -12.51
C GLY A 6 -1.03 2.26 -13.85
N SER A 7 -1.68 3.42 -13.82
CA SER A 7 -1.96 4.17 -15.04
C SER A 7 -0.63 4.71 -15.53
N SER A 8 -0.08 4.13 -16.60
CA SER A 8 1.09 4.72 -17.24
C SER A 8 0.66 5.87 -18.13
N ILE A 9 1.39 6.98 -18.03
CA ILE A 9 1.17 8.22 -18.77
C ILE A 9 2.41 8.42 -19.64
N LEU A 10 2.25 8.26 -20.95
CA LEU A 10 3.29 8.60 -21.90
C LEU A 10 3.33 10.12 -22.09
N ARG A 11 4.42 10.76 -21.68
CA ARG A 11 4.72 12.17 -21.96
C ARG A 11 5.44 12.26 -23.30
N GLY A 12 4.67 12.22 -24.39
CA GLY A 12 5.20 12.16 -25.76
C GLY A 12 6.06 13.37 -26.14
N ASP A 13 5.88 14.51 -25.47
CA ASP A 13 6.70 15.72 -25.60
C ASP A 13 8.09 15.58 -24.98
N LEU A 14 8.25 14.70 -23.99
CA LEU A 14 9.50 14.46 -23.27
C LEU A 14 10.12 13.09 -23.59
N GLY A 15 9.40 12.21 -24.27
CA GLY A 15 9.84 10.85 -24.58
C GLY A 15 9.94 9.94 -23.35
N VAL A 16 9.22 10.26 -22.26
CA VAL A 16 9.25 9.49 -21.00
C VAL A 16 7.90 8.87 -20.69
N GLU A 17 7.92 7.69 -20.09
CA GLU A 17 6.74 7.03 -19.52
C GLU A 17 6.74 7.25 -18.01
N GLU A 18 5.66 7.86 -17.50
CA GLU A 18 5.44 8.05 -16.07
C GLU A 18 4.46 7.01 -15.55
N THR A 19 4.80 6.27 -14.50
CA THR A 19 3.87 5.39 -13.81
C THR A 19 3.49 5.98 -12.46
N ILE A 20 2.20 5.87 -12.11
CA ILE A 20 1.70 6.18 -10.78
C ILE A 20 1.04 4.92 -10.22
N GLU A 21 1.58 4.44 -9.12
CA GLU A 21 1.11 3.26 -8.41
C GLU A 21 0.78 3.61 -6.97
N SER A 22 -0.16 2.90 -6.38
CA SER A 22 -0.43 3.05 -4.94
C SER A 22 -0.76 1.72 -4.31
N ASP A 23 -0.32 1.55 -3.08
CA ASP A 23 -0.58 0.34 -2.29
C ASP A 23 -0.96 0.69 -0.85
N ASN A 24 -1.81 -0.13 -0.24
CA ASN A 24 -2.19 0.01 1.16
C ASN A 24 -1.31 -0.90 2.00
N ILE A 25 -0.42 -0.30 2.78
CA ILE A 25 0.57 -1.02 3.59
C ILE A 25 0.12 -1.06 5.05
N VAL A 26 0.06 -2.26 5.62
CA VAL A 26 -0.11 -2.45 7.07
C VAL A 26 1.22 -2.18 7.77
N ARG A 27 1.23 -1.29 8.76
CA ARG A 27 2.42 -0.85 9.50
C ARG A 27 2.19 -0.92 11.02
N TRP A 28 3.27 -1.14 11.75
CA TRP A 28 3.36 -1.05 13.21
C TRP A 28 4.43 -0.03 13.58
N ASP A 29 4.10 0.94 14.43
CA ASP A 29 5.03 2.00 14.85
C ASP A 29 5.63 1.81 16.26
N GLY A 30 5.29 0.71 16.94
CA GLY A 30 5.67 0.47 18.34
C GLY A 30 4.48 0.57 19.30
N GLU A 31 3.41 1.27 18.94
CA GLU A 31 2.21 1.42 19.78
C GLU A 31 0.96 0.83 19.12
N ARG A 32 0.75 1.07 17.82
CA ARG A 32 -0.50 0.72 17.14
C ARG A 32 -0.28 0.17 15.74
N LEU A 33 -1.17 -0.73 15.34
CA LEU A 33 -1.27 -1.23 13.97
C LEU A 33 -2.17 -0.28 13.16
N TYR A 34 -1.70 0.14 11.99
CA TYR A 34 -2.43 1.02 11.09
C TYR A 34 -2.19 0.63 9.63
N VAL A 35 -3.08 1.07 8.75
CA VAL A 35 -2.92 1.03 7.31
C VAL A 35 -2.57 2.43 6.83
N GLU A 36 -1.62 2.53 5.91
CA GLU A 36 -1.25 3.77 5.24
C GLU A 36 -1.14 3.50 3.75
N GLN A 37 -1.62 4.44 2.92
CA GLN A 37 -1.51 4.34 1.47
C GLN A 37 -0.19 4.96 1.02
N ASP A 38 0.70 4.13 0.50
CA ASP A 38 1.94 4.55 -0.14
C ASP A 38 1.66 4.84 -1.62
N VAL A 39 2.20 5.95 -2.15
CA VAL A 39 2.06 6.37 -3.54
C VAL A 39 3.45 6.45 -4.17
N PHE A 40 3.61 5.78 -5.31
CA PHE A 40 4.87 5.64 -6.01
C PHE A 40 4.78 6.30 -7.39
N HIS A 41 5.79 7.09 -7.75
CA HIS A 41 5.99 7.57 -9.11
C HIS A 41 7.23 6.90 -9.68
N ASN A 42 7.12 6.20 -10.80
CA ASN A 42 8.24 5.48 -11.43
C ASN A 42 8.98 4.56 -10.44
N GLY A 43 8.22 3.86 -9.59
CA GLY A 43 8.76 2.98 -8.53
C GLY A 43 9.34 3.70 -7.31
N GLN A 44 9.44 5.03 -7.30
CA GLN A 44 9.90 5.79 -6.14
C GLN A 44 8.74 6.19 -5.23
N LEU A 45 8.84 5.90 -3.94
CA LEU A 45 7.87 6.37 -2.95
C LEU A 45 7.93 7.90 -2.86
N VAL A 46 6.82 8.56 -3.23
CA VAL A 46 6.73 10.03 -3.21
C VAL A 46 5.78 10.54 -2.14
N HIS A 47 4.84 9.72 -1.66
CA HIS A 47 3.87 10.16 -0.66
C HIS A 47 3.34 9.01 0.18
N ARG A 48 2.99 9.31 1.43
CA ARG A 48 2.18 8.45 2.31
C ARG A 48 0.90 9.17 2.73
N LYS A 49 -0.26 8.62 2.42
CA LYS A 49 -1.58 9.22 2.69
C LYS A 49 -2.45 8.31 3.54
N TYR A 50 -3.49 8.91 4.12
CA TYR A 50 -4.61 8.20 4.72
C TYR A 50 -4.22 7.16 5.77
N ARG A 51 -3.44 7.57 6.77
CA ARG A 51 -3.16 6.74 7.94
C ARG A 51 -4.44 6.45 8.71
N ARG A 52 -4.79 5.16 8.81
CA ARG A 52 -6.01 4.68 9.48
C ARG A 52 -5.68 3.55 10.44
N THR A 53 -6.13 3.67 11.68
CA THR A 53 -5.96 2.61 12.68
C THR A 53 -6.66 1.33 12.23
N VAL A 54 -6.00 0.19 12.42
CA VAL A 54 -6.63 -1.12 12.18
C VAL A 54 -7.67 -1.39 13.25
N THR A 55 -8.89 -1.72 12.84
CA THR A 55 -9.98 -2.09 13.75
C THR A 55 -9.76 -3.48 14.34
N GLU A 56 -10.30 -3.74 15.53
CA GLU A 56 -10.19 -5.04 16.23
C GLU A 56 -10.55 -6.25 15.34
N PRO A 57 -11.68 -6.27 14.59
CA PRO A 57 -12.02 -7.45 13.77
C PRO A 57 -10.96 -7.77 12.71
N VAL A 58 -10.39 -6.74 12.10
CA VAL A 58 -9.30 -6.88 11.10
C VAL A 58 -8.03 -7.39 11.76
N ALA A 59 -7.67 -6.89 12.94
CA ALA A 59 -6.52 -7.38 13.69
C ALA A 59 -6.65 -8.87 14.05
N ARG A 60 -7.84 -9.32 14.48
CA ARG A 60 -8.12 -10.73 14.75
C ARG A 60 -7.99 -11.60 13.51
N ALA A 61 -8.51 -11.14 12.36
CA ALA A 61 -8.39 -11.84 11.09
C ALA A 61 -6.94 -11.99 10.64
N LEU A 62 -6.15 -10.91 10.70
CA LEU A 62 -4.72 -10.93 10.38
C LEU A 62 -3.95 -11.90 11.27
N TRP A 63 -4.22 -11.87 12.57
CA TRP A 63 -3.57 -12.77 13.53
C TRP A 63 -3.86 -14.26 13.23
N ALA A 64 -5.11 -14.59 12.89
CA ALA A 64 -5.49 -15.95 12.51
C ALA A 64 -4.75 -16.43 11.25
N ILE A 65 -4.62 -15.58 10.23
CA ILE A 65 -3.90 -15.90 8.99
C ILE A 65 -2.41 -16.15 9.28
N ILE A 66 -1.77 -15.24 10.03
CA ILE A 66 -0.34 -15.33 10.36
C ILE A 66 -0.05 -16.61 11.16
N ASN A 67 -0.89 -16.96 12.13
CA ASN A 67 -0.67 -18.16 12.93
C ASN A 67 -0.93 -19.45 12.15
N ARG A 68 -1.90 -19.45 11.23
CA ARG A 68 -2.10 -20.58 10.32
C ARG A 68 -0.88 -20.81 9.42
N ALA A 69 -0.24 -19.75 8.94
CA ALA A 69 0.93 -19.85 8.07
C ALA A 69 2.21 -20.36 8.78
N LYS A 70 2.21 -20.39 10.12
CA LYS A 70 3.33 -20.87 10.94
C LYS A 70 3.24 -22.36 11.30
N GLN A 71 2.09 -22.99 11.03
CA GLN A 71 1.86 -24.44 11.20
C GLN A 71 2.25 -25.18 9.94
#